data_AF-A0A942NB50-F1
#
_entry.id   AF-A0A942NB50-F1
#
_cell.length_a   1.000
_cell.length_b   1.000
_cell.length_c   1.000
_cell.angle_alpha   90.00
_cell.angle_beta   90.00
_cell.angle_gamma   90.00
#
_symmetry.space_group_name_H-M   'P 1'
#
loop_
_entity.id
_entity.type
_entity.pdbx_description
1 polymer ?
#
loop_
_entity_poly.entity_id
_entity_poly.type
_entity_poly.pdbx_seq_one_letter_code
_entity_poly.pdbx_strand_id
1 'polypeptide(L)' 'MKKIIYGFLLCISMFGCNSVKEYEKQYINDQQMALTAPKMERFETTYQVYREGASGANGGKSGGGCGCN' A
#
# COMPACT_ATOMS: atom_id res chain seq x y z
N MET A 1 9.74 19.05 -28.78
CA MET A 1 10.16 17.62 -28.65
C MET A 1 10.25 17.20 -27.19
N LYS A 2 11.26 17.63 -26.41
CA LYS A 2 11.41 17.25 -24.98
C LYS A 2 10.18 17.53 -24.09
N LYS A 3 9.52 18.69 -24.24
CA LYS A 3 8.30 19.02 -23.47
C LYS A 3 7.11 18.08 -23.73
N ILE A 4 7.00 17.57 -24.96
CA ILE A 4 5.94 16.60 -25.34
C ILE A 4 6.25 15.24 -24.71
N ILE A 5 7.52 14.83 -24.70
CA ILE A 5 7.98 13.59 -24.07
C ILE A 5 7.71 13.62 -22.55
N TYR A 6 8.00 14.73 -21.87
CA TYR A 6 7.71 14.86 -20.43
C TYR A 6 6.20 14.84 -20.13
N GLY A 7 5.37 15.46 -20.99
CA GLY A 7 3.92 15.40 -20.85
C GLY A 7 3.37 13.98 -21.05
N PHE A 8 3.89 13.24 -22.02
CA PHE A 8 3.48 11.85 -22.27
C PHE A 8 3.88 10.91 -21.12
N LEU A 9 5.08 11.08 -20.56
CA LEU A 9 5.56 10.32 -19.40
C LEU A 9 4.67 10.55 -18.16
N LEU A 10 4.21 11.79 -17.94
CA LEU A 10 3.30 12.14 -16.85
C LEU A 10 1.91 11.48 -17.01
N CYS A 11 1.38 11.40 -18.24
CA CYS A 11 0.09 10.75 -18.46
C CYS A 11 0.14 9.25 -18.16
N ILE A 12 1.23 8.57 -18.50
CA ILE A 12 1.36 7.11 -18.30
C ILE A 12 1.33 6.73 -16.81
N SER A 13 1.85 7.57 -15.91
CA SER A 13 1.92 7.24 -14.48
C SER A 13 0.56 7.20 -13.78
N MET A 14 -0.51 7.66 -14.43
CA MET A 14 -1.85 7.72 -13.83
C MET A 14 -2.73 6.47 -14.12
N PHE A 15 -2.31 5.55 -15.00
CA PHE A 15 -3.15 4.42 -15.45
C PHE A 15 -3.20 3.18 -14.52
N GLY A 16 -2.76 3.29 -13.27
CA GLY A 16 -2.63 2.12 -12.37
C GLY A 16 -3.85 1.76 -11.53
N CYS A 17 -4.85 2.65 -11.39
CA CYS A 17 -5.96 2.43 -10.46
C CYS A 17 -7.10 1.67 -11.15
N ASN A 18 -7.43 0.47 -10.66
CA ASN A 18 -8.54 -0.36 -11.13
C ASN A 18 -9.55 -0.59 -10.01
N SER A 19 -10.84 -0.63 -10.35
CA SER A 19 -11.89 -0.94 -9.37
C SER A 19 -11.96 -2.45 -9.10
N VAL A 20 -12.05 -2.82 -7.83
CA VAL A 20 -12.28 -4.21 -7.40
C VAL A 20 -13.75 -4.58 -7.62
N LYS A 21 -14.01 -5.80 -8.10
CA LYS A 21 -15.38 -6.28 -8.28
C LYS A 21 -16.07 -6.48 -6.93
N GLU A 22 -17.38 -6.27 -6.86
CA GLU A 22 -18.10 -6.26 -5.58
C GLU A 22 -17.91 -7.54 -4.75
N TYR A 23 -17.93 -8.72 -5.40
CA TYR A 23 -17.76 -10.00 -4.73
C TYR A 23 -16.32 -10.27 -4.26
N GLU A 24 -15.32 -9.60 -4.85
CA GLU A 24 -13.91 -9.73 -4.47
C GLU A 24 -13.59 -8.90 -3.22
N LYS A 25 -14.42 -7.89 -2.90
CA LYS A 25 -14.28 -7.08 -1.69
C LYS A 25 -14.39 -7.89 -0.42
N GLN A 26 -15.05 -9.05 -0.43
CA GLN A 26 -15.11 -9.93 0.73
C GLN A 26 -13.71 -10.36 1.19
N TYR A 27 -12.81 -10.66 0.25
CA TYR A 27 -11.45 -11.08 0.57
C TYR A 27 -10.62 -9.93 1.14
N ILE A 28 -10.79 -8.71 0.61
CA ILE A 28 -10.06 -7.53 1.08
C ILE A 28 -10.55 -7.09 2.48
N ASN A 29 -11.83 -7.32 2.77
CA ASN A 29 -12.41 -7.08 4.09
C ASN A 29 -12.10 -8.18 5.12
N ASP A 30 -11.29 -9.18 4.77
CA ASP A 30 -10.81 -10.18 5.72
C ASP A 30 -9.96 -9.51 6.81
N GLN A 31 -10.12 -9.97 8.05
CA GLN A 31 -9.34 -9.49 9.20
C GLN A 31 -7.83 -9.65 8.99
N GLN A 32 -7.40 -10.67 8.24
CA GLN A 32 -5.99 -10.90 7.90
C GLN A 32 -5.46 -9.89 6.88
N MET A 33 -6.32 -9.28 6.08
CA MET A 33 -5.94 -8.23 5.11
C MET A 33 -6.07 -6.82 5.69
N ALA A 34 -6.41 -6.68 6.96
CA ALA A 34 -6.42 -5.39 7.64
C ALA A 34 -5.03 -4.75 7.60
N LEU A 35 -4.95 -3.51 7.15
CA LEU A 35 -3.70 -2.73 7.07
C LEU A 35 -3.13 -2.36 8.44
N THR A 36 -3.62 -2.93 9.54
CA THR A 36 -3.13 -2.63 10.88
C THR A 36 -2.53 -3.88 11.49
N ALA A 37 -1.23 -3.83 11.80
CA ALA A 37 -0.56 -4.92 12.49
C ALA A 37 -1.26 -5.21 13.84
N PRO A 38 -1.50 -6.49 14.16
CA PRO A 38 -2.04 -6.88 15.45
C PRO A 38 -1.08 -6.47 16.58
N LYS A 39 -1.63 -6.08 17.74
CA LYS A 39 -0.84 -5.55 18.86
C LYS A 39 0.26 -6.50 19.36
N MET A 40 0.04 -7.80 19.20
CA MET A 40 0.96 -8.87 19.57
C MET A 40 2.24 -8.90 18.73
N GLU A 41 2.20 -8.43 17.48
CA GLU A 41 3.37 -8.40 16.58
C GLU A 41 4.25 -7.14 16.73
N ARG A 42 3.88 -6.22 17.64
CA ARG A 42 4.58 -4.95 17.82
C ARG A 42 6.09 -5.10 18.06
N PHE A 43 6.49 -6.15 18.78
CA PHE A 43 7.91 -6.41 19.04
C PHE A 43 8.67 -6.76 17.74
N GLU A 44 8.12 -7.67 16.93
CA GLU A 44 8.71 -8.10 15.67
C GLU A 44 8.77 -6.96 14.66
N THR A 45 7.70 -6.17 14.55
CA THR A 45 7.70 -4.97 13.70
C THR A 45 8.76 -3.98 14.15
N THR A 46 8.93 -3.76 15.47
CA THR A 46 9.95 -2.84 15.99
C THR A 46 11.36 -3.35 15.66
N TYR A 47 11.59 -4.65 15.76
CA TYR A 47 12.85 -5.28 15.38
C TYR A 47 13.16 -5.07 13.88
N GLN A 48 12.20 -5.32 12.99
CA GLN A 48 12.34 -5.13 11.54
C GLN A 48 12.55 -3.66 11.17
N VAL A 49 11.80 -2.74 11.79
CA VAL A 49 11.98 -1.30 11.60
C VAL A 49 13.39 -0.87 12.02
N TYR A 50 13.86 -1.32 13.18
CA TYR A 50 15.16 -0.91 13.71
C TYR A 50 16.33 -1.45 12.87
N ARG A 51 16.24 -2.71 12.43
CA ARG A 51 17.32 -3.38 11.70
C ARG A 51 17.31 -3.10 10.21
N GLU A 52 16.13 -3.03 9.60
CA GLU A 52 15.96 -3.03 8.13
C GLU A 52 15.23 -1.77 7.63
N GLY A 53 14.76 -0.89 8.53
CA GLY A 53 13.98 0.28 8.15
C GLY A 53 12.60 -0.07 7.57
N ALA A 54 12.15 -1.31 7.71
CA ALA A 54 10.91 -1.79 7.12
C ALA A 54 9.70 -1.28 7.94
N SER A 55 8.91 -0.36 7.38
CA SER A 55 7.74 0.21 8.06
C SER A 55 6.42 -0.51 7.79
N GLY A 56 6.40 -1.47 6.85
CA GLY A 56 5.24 -2.29 6.51
C GLY A 56 4.02 -1.50 5.99
N ALA A 57 3.00 -2.20 5.49
CA ALA A 57 1.73 -1.59 5.10
C ALA A 57 0.80 -1.46 6.32
N ASN A 58 1.17 -0.56 7.24
CA ASN A 58 0.52 -0.39 8.55
C ASN A 58 -0.61 0.66 8.58
N GLY A 59 -1.10 1.09 7.41
CA GLY A 59 -2.23 2.02 7.29
C GLY A 59 -2.01 3.41 7.90
N GLY A 60 -0.79 3.70 8.36
CA GLY A 60 -0.40 4.94 9.04
C GLY A 60 0.51 5.81 8.19
N LYS A 61 0.84 7.01 8.67
CA LYS A 61 1.67 7.99 7.93
C LYS A 61 3.07 7.46 7.56
N SER A 62 3.60 6.52 8.34
CA SER A 62 4.95 5.96 8.16
C SER A 62 4.98 4.66 7.36
N GLY A 63 3.83 4.02 7.14
CA GLY A 63 3.70 2.73 6.46
C GLY A 63 2.42 2.74 5.62
N GLY A 64 2.56 3.04 4.34
CA GLY A 64 1.44 3.19 3.41
C GLY A 64 1.39 2.03 2.41
N GLY A 65 0.23 1.38 2.34
CA GLY A 65 -0.16 0.57 1.18
C GLY A 65 -1.10 1.37 0.27
N CYS A 66 -1.23 0.99 -1.00
CA CYS A 66 -2.39 1.40 -1.78
C CYS A 66 -3.60 0.68 -1.17
N GLY A 67 -4.24 1.26 -0.17
CA GLY A 67 -5.40 0.65 0.48
C GLY A 67 -6.46 0.33 -0.57
N CYS A 68 -6.59 -0.96 -0.90
CA CYS A 68 -7.63 -1.47 -1.80
C CYS A 68 -8.89 -1.87 -1.02
N ASN A 69 -8.90 -1.66 0.30
CA ASN A 69 -10.03 -1.89 1.20
C ASN A 69 -10.96 -0.68 1.19
#